data_AF-G0GAL4-F1
#
_entry.id   AF-G0GAL4-F1
#
_cell.length_a   1.000
_cell.length_b   1.000
_cell.length_c   1.000
_cell.angle_alpha   90.00
_cell.angle_beta   90.00
_cell.angle_gamma   90.00
#
_symmetry.space_group_name_H-M   'P 1'
#
loop_
_entity.id
_entity.type
_entity.pdbx_description
1 polymer ?
#
loop_
_entity_poly.entity_id
_entity_poly.type
_entity_poly.pdbx_seq_one_letter_code
_entity_poly.pdbx_strand_id
1 'polypeptide(L)'
;MDEKRLWVKENWWVILLFAVTILSPFFMYFLPRFSSTPPLVLLLSVPLALVHAFFEELFWRGLYIKEFPDSVVWGVVIPSLFFSLWHVAPQFAIPADDVVLFVASTLPLGFVYGFVAYATKSARWSAIGHGISGVMAYSGFLSLSLSRVLTQ
;
A
#
# COMPACT_ATOMS: atom_id res chain seq x y z
N MET A 1 -7.30 16.52 -16.53
CA MET A 1 -8.02 15.23 -16.65
C MET A 1 -8.91 15.14 -15.43
N ASP A 2 -10.23 15.05 -15.62
CA ASP A 2 -11.18 15.11 -14.51
C ASP A 2 -11.15 13.80 -13.70
N GLU A 3 -11.07 13.92 -12.37
CA GLU A 3 -11.10 12.78 -11.46
C GLU A 3 -12.46 12.09 -11.54
N LYS A 4 -12.45 10.79 -11.79
CA LYS A 4 -13.65 9.95 -11.82
C LYS A 4 -13.96 9.43 -10.42
N ARG A 5 -15.25 9.22 -10.15
CA ARG A 5 -15.74 8.72 -8.86
C ARG A 5 -15.44 7.23 -8.74
N LEU A 6 -14.83 6.81 -7.62
CA LEU A 6 -14.63 5.40 -7.30
C LEU A 6 -15.97 4.70 -7.05
N TRP A 7 -16.85 5.34 -6.27
CA TRP A 7 -18.09 4.79 -5.73
C TRP A 7 -19.24 4.81 -6.75
N VAL A 8 -19.09 4.03 -7.81
CA VAL A 8 -20.11 3.82 -8.85
C VAL A 8 -20.27 2.33 -9.14
N LYS A 9 -21.44 1.92 -9.65
CA LYS A 9 -21.80 0.50 -9.80
C LYS A 9 -20.86 -0.25 -10.75
N GLU A 10 -20.34 0.45 -11.76
CA GLU A 10 -19.42 -0.08 -12.76
C GLU A 10 -18.09 -0.55 -12.13
N ASN A 11 -17.71 0.03 -10.98
CA ASN A 11 -16.47 -0.26 -10.27
C ASN A 11 -16.64 -1.30 -9.15
N TRP A 12 -17.77 -2.02 -9.07
CA TRP A 12 -18.10 -2.90 -7.93
C TRP A 12 -16.98 -3.89 -7.58
N TRP A 13 -16.32 -4.48 -8.58
CA TRP A 13 -15.25 -5.47 -8.39
C TRP A 13 -13.96 -4.82 -7.86
N VAL A 14 -13.64 -3.60 -8.34
CA VAL A 14 -12.51 -2.80 -7.83
C VAL A 14 -12.75 -2.42 -6.38
N ILE A 15 -13.97 -1.97 -6.06
CA ILE A 15 -14.37 -1.61 -4.69
C ILE A 15 -14.25 -2.82 -3.76
N LEU A 16 -14.71 -3.99 -4.19
CA LEU A 16 -14.60 -5.21 -3.39
C LEU A 16 -13.14 -5.57 -3.10
N LEU A 17 -12.29 -5.60 -4.13
CA LEU A 17 -10.86 -5.90 -3.97
C LEU A 17 -10.15 -4.87 -3.09
N PHE A 18 -10.47 -3.59 -3.27
CA PHE A 18 -9.93 -2.50 -2.47
C PHE A 18 -10.35 -2.61 -1.00
N ALA A 19 -11.62 -2.92 -0.73
CA ALA A 19 -12.12 -3.16 0.62
C ALA A 19 -11.42 -4.35 1.28
N VAL A 20 -11.29 -5.48 0.59
CA VAL A 20 -10.56 -6.66 1.09
C VAL A 20 -9.11 -6.29 1.43
N THR A 21 -8.46 -5.50 0.57
CA THR A 21 -7.08 -5.05 0.76
C THR A 21 -6.91 -4.16 2.00
N ILE A 22 -7.89 -3.31 2.30
CA ILE A 22 -7.88 -2.44 3.49
C ILE A 22 -8.22 -3.22 4.76
N LEU A 23 -9.13 -4.19 4.68
CA LEU A 23 -9.63 -4.93 5.83
C LEU A 23 -8.72 -6.09 6.24
N SER A 24 -7.99 -6.71 5.30
CA SER A 24 -7.14 -7.87 5.63
C SER A 24 -6.05 -7.57 6.66
N PRO A 25 -5.34 -6.41 6.64
CA PRO A 25 -4.29 -6.13 7.61
C PRO A 25 -4.84 -5.95 9.03
N PHE A 26 -6.11 -5.56 9.17
CA PHE A 26 -6.77 -5.49 10.48
C PHE A 26 -6.83 -6.87 11.14
N PHE A 27 -7.27 -7.89 10.42
CA PHE A 27 -7.38 -9.25 10.96
C PHE A 27 -6.03 -9.96 11.06
N MET A 28 -5.11 -9.69 10.12
CA MET A 28 -3.81 -10.36 10.07
C MET A 28 -2.77 -9.77 11.04
N TYR A 29 -2.80 -8.45 11.24
CA TYR A 29 -1.76 -7.74 11.99
C TYR A 29 -2.31 -6.99 13.18
N PHE A 30 -3.34 -6.15 12.98
CA PHE A 30 -3.82 -5.26 14.04
C PHE A 30 -4.42 -6.06 15.20
N LEU A 31 -5.48 -6.82 14.94
CA LEU A 31 -6.23 -7.52 15.97
C LEU A 31 -5.37 -8.51 16.78
N PRO A 32 -4.47 -9.33 16.19
CA PRO A 32 -3.66 -10.28 16.94
C PRO A 32 -2.56 -9.63 17.80
N ARG A 33 -2.12 -8.41 17.47
CA ARG A 33 -0.94 -7.79 18.10
C ARG A 33 -1.27 -6.50 18.86
N PHE A 34 -2.50 -6.02 18.82
CA PHE A 34 -2.88 -4.74 19.42
C PHE A 34 -2.53 -4.66 20.91
N SER A 35 -2.85 -5.70 21.68
CA SER A 35 -2.58 -5.74 23.13
C SER A 35 -1.10 -5.86 23.49
N SER A 36 -0.27 -6.37 22.57
CA SER A 36 1.17 -6.56 22.78
C SER A 36 2.04 -5.49 22.12
N THR A 37 1.44 -4.60 21.32
CA THR A 37 2.16 -3.54 20.61
C THR A 37 2.38 -2.34 21.53
N PRO A 38 3.63 -1.85 21.70
CA PRO A 38 3.90 -0.68 22.54
C PRO A 38 3.12 0.56 22.06
N PRO A 39 2.57 1.40 22.96
CA PRO A 39 1.82 2.59 22.57
C PRO A 39 2.60 3.55 21.67
N LEU A 40 3.91 3.68 21.88
CA LEU A 40 4.77 4.49 21.02
C LEU A 40 4.79 3.98 19.57
N VAL A 41 4.84 2.65 19.37
CA VAL A 41 4.79 2.04 18.03
C VAL A 41 3.44 2.32 17.37
N LEU A 42 2.33 2.23 18.12
CA LEU A 42 1.00 2.59 17.62
C LEU A 42 0.96 4.05 17.14
N LEU A 43 1.46 4.99 17.96
CA LEU A 43 1.49 6.41 17.63
C LEU A 43 2.39 6.73 16.44
N LEU A 44 3.58 6.13 16.37
CA LEU A 44 4.51 6.33 15.26
C LEU A 44 4.01 5.72 13.96
N SER A 45 3.23 4.63 14.04
CA SER A 45 2.73 3.95 12.83
C SER A 45 1.84 4.83 11.97
N VAL A 46 1.08 5.76 12.56
CA VAL A 46 0.15 6.64 11.85
C VAL A 46 0.88 7.56 10.87
N PRO A 47 1.74 8.49 11.30
CA PRO A 47 2.41 9.40 10.38
C PRO A 47 3.34 8.65 9.42
N LEU A 48 4.02 7.59 9.87
CA LEU A 48 4.92 6.82 9.02
C LEU A 48 4.17 6.11 7.90
N ALA A 49 3.05 5.44 8.19
CA ALA A 49 2.25 4.77 7.18
C ALA A 49 1.65 5.75 6.16
N LEU A 50 1.17 6.91 6.62
CA LEU A 50 0.60 7.92 5.74
C LEU A 50 1.64 8.53 4.80
N VAL A 51 2.82 8.89 5.33
CA VAL A 51 3.91 9.44 4.53
C VAL A 51 4.43 8.40 3.54
N HIS A 52 4.62 7.16 4.00
CA HIS A 52 5.05 6.05 3.18
C HIS A 52 4.09 5.79 2.01
N ALA A 53 2.80 5.61 2.33
CA ALA A 53 1.76 5.39 1.34
C ALA A 53 1.65 6.58 0.37
N PHE A 54 1.75 7.82 0.86
CA PHE A 54 1.67 8.98 -0.01
C PHE A 54 2.77 8.98 -1.08
N PHE A 55 4.04 8.79 -0.68
CA PHE A 55 5.15 8.82 -1.63
C PHE A 55 5.12 7.63 -2.59
N GLU A 56 4.82 6.43 -2.09
CA GLU A 56 4.70 5.25 -2.94
C GLU A 56 3.56 5.41 -3.96
N GLU A 57 2.37 5.83 -3.53
CA GLU A 57 1.24 5.96 -4.45
C GLU A 57 1.39 7.14 -5.40
N LEU A 58 2.04 8.23 -4.98
CA LEU A 58 2.39 9.33 -5.87
C LEU A 58 3.29 8.85 -7.01
N PHE A 59 4.28 8.02 -6.70
CA PHE A 59 5.20 7.49 -7.70
C PHE A 59 4.55 6.39 -8.55
N TRP A 60 4.06 5.32 -7.93
CA TRP A 60 3.62 4.13 -8.67
C TRP A 60 2.28 4.32 -9.39
N ARG A 61 1.36 5.12 -8.84
CA ARG A 61 0.02 5.33 -9.41
C ARG A 61 -0.10 6.74 -9.96
N GLY A 62 0.36 7.76 -9.22
CA GLY A 62 0.23 9.15 -9.63
C GLY A 62 0.95 9.45 -10.94
N LEU A 63 2.24 9.11 -11.03
CA LEU A 63 3.04 9.33 -12.24
C LEU A 63 2.49 8.54 -13.43
N TYR A 64 2.33 7.22 -13.30
CA TYR A 64 1.96 6.36 -14.43
C TYR A 64 0.53 6.59 -14.93
N ILE A 65 -0.44 6.86 -14.05
CA ILE A 65 -1.81 7.19 -14.47
C ILE A 65 -1.89 8.57 -15.13
N LYS A 66 -1.03 9.50 -14.72
CA LYS A 66 -0.94 10.81 -15.35
C LYS A 66 -0.36 10.73 -16.77
N GLU A 67 0.74 9.98 -16.94
CA GLU A 67 1.43 9.87 -18.24
C GLU A 67 0.73 8.90 -19.19
N PHE A 68 0.08 7.85 -18.68
CA PHE A 68 -0.56 6.80 -19.47
C PHE A 68 -2.03 6.56 -19.06
N PRO A 69 -2.90 7.59 -19.14
CA PRO A 69 -4.24 7.53 -18.58
C PRO A 69 -5.13 6.49 -19.25
N ASP A 70 -4.92 6.16 -20.51
CA ASP A 70 -5.77 5.26 -21.29
C ASP A 70 -5.11 3.91 -21.60
N SER A 71 -3.92 3.66 -21.06
CA SER A 71 -3.22 2.38 -21.23
C SER A 71 -3.21 1.59 -19.93
N VAL A 72 -3.94 0.48 -19.90
CA VAL A 72 -3.88 -0.46 -18.76
C VAL A 72 -2.48 -1.06 -18.62
N VAL A 73 -1.79 -1.32 -19.72
CA VAL A 73 -0.43 -1.90 -19.69
C VAL A 73 0.55 -0.94 -19.02
N TRP A 74 0.62 0.30 -19.49
CA TRP A 74 1.58 1.29 -18.97
C TRP A 74 1.14 1.96 -17.68
N GLY A 75 -0.17 2.11 -17.45
CA GLY A 75 -0.73 2.73 -16.25
C GLY A 75 -0.92 1.76 -15.07
N VAL A 76 -1.03 0.46 -15.31
CA VAL A 76 -1.32 -0.54 -14.27
C VAL A 76 -0.33 -1.70 -14.27
N VAL A 77 -0.19 -2.44 -15.38
CA VAL A 77 0.56 -3.71 -15.39
C VAL A 77 2.04 -3.47 -15.11
N ILE A 78 2.68 -2.61 -15.91
CA ILE A 78 4.10 -2.28 -15.77
C ILE A 78 4.43 -1.73 -14.37
N PRO A 79 3.75 -0.67 -13.87
CA PRO A 79 4.05 -0.15 -12.54
C PRO A 79 3.75 -1.17 -11.42
N SER A 80 2.77 -2.07 -11.57
CA SER A 80 2.51 -3.12 -10.56
C SER A 80 3.64 -4.15 -10.49
N LEU A 81 4.20 -4.54 -11.64
CA LEU A 81 5.35 -5.45 -11.69
C LEU A 81 6.59 -4.81 -11.06
N PHE A 82 6.89 -3.55 -11.41
CA PHE A 82 8.01 -2.83 -10.83
C PHE A 82 7.81 -2.49 -9.35
N PHE A 83 6.58 -2.19 -8.93
CA PHE A 83 6.21 -2.05 -7.51
C PHE A 83 6.55 -3.33 -6.74
N SER A 84 6.16 -4.49 -7.27
CA SER A 84 6.46 -5.78 -6.64
C SER A 84 7.98 -6.00 -6.59
N LEU A 85 8.69 -5.86 -7.71
CA LEU A 85 10.14 -6.02 -7.76
C LEU A 85 10.91 -5.04 -6.88
N TRP A 86 10.40 -3.81 -6.68
CA TRP A 86 11.00 -2.82 -5.80
C TRP A 86 11.09 -3.32 -4.35
N HIS A 87 10.19 -4.24 -3.95
CA HIS A 87 10.23 -4.87 -2.63
C HIS A 87 11.43 -5.79 -2.43
N VAL A 88 12.24 -6.09 -3.44
CA VAL A 88 13.56 -6.71 -3.25
C VAL A 88 14.49 -5.79 -2.45
N ALA A 89 14.42 -4.47 -2.65
CA ALA A 89 15.34 -3.53 -2.00
C ALA A 89 15.22 -3.53 -0.45
N PRO A 90 14.01 -3.45 0.15
CA PRO A 90 13.85 -3.60 1.59
C PRO A 90 14.39 -4.90 2.18
N GLN A 91 14.47 -5.98 1.38
CA GLN A 91 14.92 -7.30 1.86
C GLN A 91 16.42 -7.35 2.15
N PHE A 92 17.21 -6.41 1.62
CA PHE A 92 18.62 -6.27 2.01
C PHE A 92 18.79 -5.74 3.44
N ALA A 93 17.83 -4.97 3.94
CA ALA A 93 17.86 -4.45 5.30
C ALA A 93 17.19 -5.39 6.29
N ILE A 94 16.01 -5.91 5.93
CA ILE A 94 15.19 -6.78 6.79
C ILE A 94 14.58 -7.88 5.91
N PRO A 95 15.27 -9.02 5.76
CA PRO A 95 14.79 -10.12 4.94
C PRO A 95 13.58 -10.80 5.60
N ALA A 96 12.59 -11.14 4.79
CA ALA A 96 11.54 -12.10 5.14
C ALA A 96 12.11 -13.53 5.13
N ASP A 97 11.42 -14.45 5.79
CA ASP A 97 11.78 -15.88 5.79
C ASP A 97 11.80 -16.46 4.37
N ASP A 98 10.87 -16.01 3.52
CA ASP A 98 10.84 -16.30 2.09
C ASP A 98 10.72 -14.99 1.30
N VAL A 99 11.88 -14.51 0.81
CA VAL A 99 12.00 -13.27 0.02
C VAL A 99 11.19 -13.34 -1.27
N VAL A 100 11.19 -14.49 -1.95
CA VAL A 100 10.51 -14.64 -3.25
C VAL A 100 9.01 -14.59 -3.04
N LEU A 101 8.50 -15.33 -2.05
CA LEU A 101 7.09 -15.29 -1.70
C LEU A 101 6.66 -13.91 -1.23
N PHE A 102 7.48 -13.23 -0.42
CA PHE A 102 7.21 -11.86 0.01
C PHE A 102 7.04 -10.92 -1.18
N VAL A 103 8.03 -10.88 -2.09
CA VAL A 103 7.99 -10.04 -3.30
C VAL A 103 6.77 -10.40 -4.17
N ALA A 104 6.52 -11.68 -4.41
CA ALA A 104 5.37 -12.13 -5.18
C ALA A 104 4.03 -11.72 -4.52
N SER A 105 3.96 -11.74 -3.19
CA SER A 105 2.74 -11.39 -2.44
C SER A 105 2.38 -9.91 -2.52
N THR A 106 3.31 -9.02 -2.88
CA THR A 106 3.01 -7.59 -3.05
C THR A 106 2.43 -7.28 -4.43
N LEU A 107 2.57 -8.18 -5.42
CA LEU A 107 2.04 -7.96 -6.76
C LEU A 107 0.51 -7.78 -6.82
N PRO A 108 -0.31 -8.58 -6.11
CA PRO A 108 -1.75 -8.33 -6.00
C PRO A 108 -2.08 -6.93 -5.47
N LEU A 109 -1.33 -6.42 -4.47
CA LEU A 109 -1.50 -5.05 -3.96
C LEU A 109 -1.17 -4.02 -5.04
N GLY A 110 -0.08 -4.26 -5.77
CA GLY A 110 0.29 -3.61 -7.03
C GLY A 110 -0.93 -3.34 -7.90
N PHE A 111 -1.57 -4.43 -8.32
CA PHE A 111 -2.73 -4.42 -9.20
C PHE A 111 -3.97 -3.77 -8.60
N VAL A 112 -4.34 -4.09 -7.35
CA VAL A 112 -5.56 -3.53 -6.74
C VAL A 112 -5.50 -2.00 -6.71
N TYR A 113 -4.41 -1.44 -6.17
CA TYR A 113 -4.24 0.01 -6.14
C TYR A 113 -4.03 0.62 -7.53
N GLY A 114 -3.42 -0.11 -8.47
CA GLY A 114 -3.32 0.29 -9.86
C GLY A 114 -4.68 0.42 -10.55
N PHE A 115 -5.56 -0.58 -10.37
CA PHE A 115 -6.91 -0.55 -10.93
C PHE A 115 -7.81 0.49 -10.27
N VAL A 116 -7.68 0.71 -8.95
CA VAL A 116 -8.33 1.83 -8.26
C VAL A 116 -7.93 3.15 -8.91
N ALA A 117 -6.62 3.40 -9.06
CA ALA A 117 -6.13 4.64 -9.65
C ALA A 117 -6.51 4.81 -11.13
N TYR A 118 -6.53 3.70 -11.89
CA TYR A 118 -6.94 3.71 -13.28
C TYR A 118 -8.44 3.99 -13.47
N ALA A 119 -9.29 3.47 -12.58
CA ALA A 119 -10.73 3.70 -12.60
C ALA A 119 -11.08 5.16 -12.24
N THR A 120 -10.36 5.75 -11.28
CA THR A 120 -10.59 7.11 -10.78
C THR A 120 -9.78 8.16 -11.53
N LYS A 121 -8.81 7.76 -12.35
CA LYS A 121 -7.82 8.66 -12.97
C LYS A 121 -7.03 9.47 -11.93
N SER A 122 -6.82 8.90 -10.75
CA SER A 122 -6.24 9.57 -9.58
C SER A 122 -5.67 8.58 -8.58
N ALA A 123 -4.47 8.84 -8.07
CA ALA A 123 -3.84 8.02 -7.02
C ALA A 123 -4.45 8.24 -5.62
N ARG A 124 -5.38 9.19 -5.47
CA ARG A 124 -5.92 9.62 -4.17
C ARG A 124 -6.47 8.46 -3.33
N TRP A 125 -7.34 7.64 -3.93
CA TRP A 125 -7.95 6.53 -3.21
C TRP A 125 -6.92 5.44 -2.88
N SER A 126 -5.99 5.18 -3.78
CA SER A 126 -4.87 4.27 -3.52
C SER A 126 -4.03 4.74 -2.34
N ALA A 127 -3.69 6.04 -2.27
CA ALA A 127 -2.93 6.64 -1.16
C ALA A 127 -3.66 6.52 0.18
N ILE A 128 -4.97 6.79 0.21
CA ILE A 128 -5.79 6.65 1.41
C ILE A 128 -5.84 5.18 1.85
N GLY A 129 -6.15 4.27 0.93
CA GLY A 129 -6.29 2.85 1.23
C GLY A 129 -4.98 2.21 1.68
N HIS A 130 -3.87 2.51 0.99
CA HIS A 130 -2.54 2.07 1.37
C HIS A 130 -2.14 2.66 2.73
N GLY A 131 -2.41 3.94 2.98
CA GLY A 131 -2.18 4.56 4.28
C GLY A 131 -2.92 3.84 5.41
N ILE A 132 -4.23 3.61 5.27
CA ILE A 132 -5.03 2.88 6.28
C ILE A 132 -4.49 1.46 6.48
N SER A 133 -4.23 0.74 5.40
CA SER A 133 -3.68 -0.62 5.43
C SER A 133 -2.33 -0.65 6.16
N GLY A 134 -1.48 0.34 5.90
CA GLY A 134 -0.20 0.54 6.56
C GLY A 134 -0.36 0.80 8.05
N VAL A 135 -1.28 1.67 8.48
CA VAL A 135 -1.57 1.89 9.90
C VAL A 135 -2.00 0.60 10.59
N MET A 136 -2.90 -0.17 9.97
CA MET A 136 -3.36 -1.45 10.52
C MET A 136 -2.24 -2.50 10.58
N ALA A 137 -1.26 -2.41 9.70
CA ALA A 137 -0.03 -3.20 9.73
C ALA A 137 1.09 -2.58 10.61
N TYR A 138 0.77 -1.57 11.42
CA TYR A 138 1.71 -0.82 12.26
C TYR A 138 2.87 -0.17 11.50
N SER A 139 2.68 0.20 10.24
CA SER A 139 3.72 0.69 9.33
C SER A 139 4.89 -0.30 9.16
N GLY A 140 4.66 -1.59 9.44
CA GLY A 140 5.66 -2.64 9.38
C GLY A 140 6.87 -2.32 10.26
N PHE A 141 8.05 -2.40 9.66
CA PHE A 141 9.32 -2.20 10.38
C PHE A 141 9.69 -0.73 10.63
N LEU A 142 9.04 0.24 9.97
CA LEU A 142 9.38 1.66 10.12
C LEU A 142 9.14 2.15 11.56
N SER A 143 7.96 1.84 12.11
CA SER A 143 7.57 2.23 13.47
C SER A 143 8.43 1.52 14.53
N LEU A 144 8.70 0.23 14.34
CA LEU A 144 9.54 -0.57 15.22
C LEU A 144 10.99 -0.07 15.24
N SER A 145 11.55 0.24 14.06
CA SER A 145 12.92 0.74 13.95
C SER A 145 13.08 2.11 14.60
N LEU A 146 12.15 3.04 14.32
CA LEU A 146 12.17 4.37 14.94
C LEU A 146 11.96 4.27 16.45
N SER A 147 11.03 3.43 16.92
CA SER A 147 10.82 3.21 18.34
C SER A 147 12.10 2.73 19.03
N ARG A 148 12.86 1.81 18.42
CA ARG A 148 14.14 1.34 18.97
C ARG A 148 15.16 2.46 19.11
N VAL A 149 15.29 3.33 18.10
CA VAL A 149 16.19 4.49 18.14
C VAL A 149 15.82 5.46 19.27
N LEU A 150 14.51 5.68 19.50
CA LEU A 150 14.03 6.63 20.50
C LEU A 150 14.09 6.11 21.95
N THR A 151 14.25 4.80 22.15
CA THR A 151 14.26 4.16 23.48
C THR A 151 15.62 3.57 23.88
N GLN A 152 16.63 3.70 23.01
CA GLN A 152 18.03 3.42 23.33
C GLN A 152 18.66 4.61 24.05
#